data_AF-A0A931QXM6-F1
#
_entry.id   AF-A0A931QXM6-F1
#
_cell.length_a   1.000
_cell.length_b   1.000
_cell.length_c   1.000
_cell.angle_alpha   90.00
_cell.angle_beta   90.00
_cell.angle_gamma   90.00
#
_symmetry.space_group_name_H-M   'P 1'
#
loop_
_entity.id
_entity.type
_entity.pdbx_description
1 polymer ?
#
loop_
_entity_poly.entity_id
_entity_poly.type
_entity_poly.pdbx_seq_one_letter_code
_entity_poly.pdbx_strand_id
1 'polypeptide(L)'
;MEIVTVDLKELSPEIHTALQQVRNVAYADGEVAGKHKLLVALAIAASVKCEPCVQMYAEKAVQAGAGREEAMEILNVTMAMGGCVGEAWAHKAMVAFEKFSRKRPAVAVQPTGGCCTA
;
A
#
# COMPACT_ATOMS: atom_id res chain seq x y z
N MET A 1 -21.84 -13.26 -16.41
CA MET A 1 -21.54 -11.83 -16.20
C MET A 1 -20.24 -11.58 -16.92
N GLU A 2 -20.32 -10.99 -18.10
CA GLU A 2 -19.15 -10.74 -18.94
C GLU A 2 -18.36 -9.59 -18.31
N ILE A 3 -17.14 -9.86 -17.87
CA ILE A 3 -16.28 -8.83 -17.29
C ILE A 3 -15.72 -8.04 -18.47
N VAL A 4 -16.32 -6.89 -18.74
CA VAL A 4 -15.78 -5.93 -19.70
C VAL A 4 -14.48 -5.40 -19.12
N THR A 5 -13.36 -5.76 -19.76
CA THR A 5 -12.03 -5.23 -19.42
C THR A 5 -11.70 -4.12 -20.39
N VAL A 6 -11.31 -2.96 -19.85
CA VAL A 6 -10.94 -1.76 -20.63
C VAL A 6 -9.49 -1.47 -20.32
N ASP A 7 -8.62 -1.49 -21.32
CA ASP A 7 -7.21 -1.14 -21.16
C ASP A 7 -6.98 0.36 -21.42
N LEU A 8 -6.80 1.12 -20.34
CA LEU A 8 -6.49 2.55 -20.41
C LEU A 8 -5.16 2.85 -21.11
N LYS A 9 -4.23 1.88 -21.18
CA LYS A 9 -2.95 2.05 -21.88
C LYS A 9 -3.14 2.16 -23.38
N GLU A 10 -4.09 1.41 -23.94
CA GLU A 10 -4.41 1.44 -25.36
C GLU A 10 -5.22 2.69 -25.72
N LEU A 11 -6.12 3.10 -24.83
CA LEU A 11 -6.97 4.28 -25.04
C LEU A 11 -6.25 5.62 -24.83
N SER A 12 -5.25 5.67 -23.94
CA SER A 12 -4.49 6.89 -23.65
C SER A 12 -3.01 6.58 -23.35
N PRO A 13 -2.24 6.18 -24.38
CA PRO A 13 -0.85 5.74 -24.20
C PRO A 13 0.08 6.86 -23.71
N GLU A 14 -0.16 8.10 -24.11
CA GLU A 14 0.67 9.26 -23.77
C GLU A 14 0.66 9.54 -22.26
N ILE A 15 -0.52 9.68 -21.66
CA ILE A 15 -0.69 9.92 -20.23
C ILE A 15 -0.22 8.71 -19.42
N HIS A 16 -0.54 7.50 -19.87
CA HIS A 16 -0.08 6.29 -19.20
C HIS A 16 1.46 6.23 -19.13
N THR A 17 2.14 6.50 -20.25
CA THR A 17 3.61 6.51 -20.32
C THR A 17 4.21 7.59 -19.44
N ALA A 18 3.67 8.81 -19.47
CA ALA A 18 4.13 9.91 -18.63
C ALA A 18 4.00 9.57 -17.13
N LEU A 19 2.85 9.02 -16.72
CA LEU A 19 2.64 8.60 -15.32
C LEU A 19 3.60 7.47 -14.91
N GLN A 20 3.92 6.55 -15.81
CA GLN A 20 4.90 5.50 -15.53
C GLN A 20 6.30 6.08 -15.29
N GLN A 21 6.70 7.08 -16.08
CA GLN A 21 7.98 7.77 -15.89
C GLN A 21 8.02 8.53 -14.56
N VAL A 22 6.95 9.25 -14.21
CA VAL A 22 6.83 9.93 -12.89
C VAL A 22 7.02 8.94 -11.75
N ARG A 23 6.35 7.77 -11.80
CA ARG A 23 6.53 6.73 -10.78
C ARG A 23 7.96 6.21 -10.72
N ASN A 24 8.58 5.94 -11.87
CA ASN A 24 9.95 5.43 -11.92
C ASN A 24 10.94 6.40 -11.26
N VAL A 25 10.81 7.69 -11.54
CA VAL A 25 11.69 8.72 -10.98
C VAL A 25 11.40 8.94 -9.49
N ALA A 26 10.12 9.02 -9.09
CA ALA A 26 9.74 9.28 -7.72
C ALA A 26 10.22 8.20 -6.74
N TYR A 27 10.13 6.92 -7.14
CA TYR A 27 10.48 5.78 -6.28
C TYR A 27 11.92 5.26 -6.44
N ALA A 28 12.73 5.90 -7.29
CA ALA A 28 14.15 5.57 -7.41
C ALA A 28 14.90 5.81 -6.10
N ASP A 29 15.98 5.05 -5.88
CA ASP A 29 16.87 5.27 -4.74
C ASP A 29 17.55 6.64 -4.79
N GLY A 30 17.82 7.18 -3.60
CA GLY A 30 18.57 8.41 -3.37
C GLY A 30 18.91 8.50 -1.88
N GLU A 31 18.99 9.71 -1.33
CA GLU A 31 19.19 9.91 0.13
C GLU A 31 18.14 9.17 0.97
N VAL A 32 16.92 9.06 0.44
CA VAL A 32 15.89 8.16 0.95
C VAL A 32 15.84 6.94 0.03
N ALA A 33 16.11 5.76 0.58
CA ALA A 33 16.00 4.50 -0.16
C ALA A 33 14.57 4.32 -0.71
N GLY A 34 14.45 3.78 -1.93
CA GLY A 34 13.20 3.61 -2.66
C GLY A 34 12.15 2.80 -1.88
N LYS A 35 12.60 1.81 -1.08
CA LYS A 35 11.71 1.03 -0.20
C LYS A 35 10.92 1.90 0.78
N HIS A 36 11.53 2.94 1.35
CA HIS A 36 10.85 3.84 2.27
C HIS A 36 9.85 4.74 1.53
N LYS A 37 10.19 5.19 0.32
CA LYS A 37 9.26 5.95 -0.53
C LYS A 37 8.03 5.13 -0.92
N LEU A 38 8.20 3.83 -1.14
CA LEU A 38 7.10 2.90 -1.39
C LEU A 38 6.25 2.64 -0.15
N LEU A 39 6.84 2.55 1.05
CA LEU A 39 6.08 2.50 2.29
C LEU A 39 5.28 3.78 2.55
N VAL A 40 5.84 4.96 2.24
CA VAL A 40 5.09 6.23 2.27
C VAL A 40 3.94 6.20 1.26
N ALA A 41 4.15 5.68 0.06
CA ALA A 41 3.07 5.52 -0.92
C ALA A 41 1.97 4.57 -0.43
N LEU A 42 2.31 3.50 0.29
CA LEU A 42 1.35 2.60 0.95
C LEU A 42 0.53 3.34 2.02
N ALA A 43 1.18 4.15 2.86
CA ALA A 43 0.49 4.97 3.86
C ALA A 43 -0.45 6.02 3.23
N ILE A 44 -0.02 6.68 2.15
CA ILE A 44 -0.88 7.60 1.40
C ILE A 44 -2.06 6.84 0.80
N ALA A 45 -1.84 5.68 0.17
CA ALA A 45 -2.89 4.85 -0.39
C ALA A 45 -3.94 4.45 0.66
N ALA A 46 -3.50 4.07 1.86
CA ALA A 46 -4.38 3.79 2.99
C ALA A 46 -5.15 5.05 3.44
N SER A 47 -4.46 6.19 3.55
CA SER A 47 -5.05 7.47 3.96
C SER A 47 -6.13 7.96 2.99
N VAL A 48 -5.92 7.80 1.68
CA VAL A 48 -6.90 8.14 0.63
C VAL A 48 -7.89 7.01 0.34
N LYS A 49 -7.80 5.89 1.07
CA LYS A 49 -8.76 4.78 1.00
C LYS A 49 -8.81 4.10 -0.37
N CYS A 50 -7.68 4.05 -1.07
CA CYS A 50 -7.56 3.41 -2.38
C CYS A 50 -7.14 1.94 -2.24
N GLU A 51 -8.11 1.03 -2.20
CA GLU A 51 -7.87 -0.42 -2.10
C GLU A 51 -6.89 -0.98 -3.16
N PRO A 52 -7.04 -0.71 -4.47
CA PRO A 52 -6.08 -1.22 -5.45
C PRO A 52 -4.67 -0.62 -5.27
N CYS A 53 -4.59 0.64 -4.85
CA CYS A 53 -3.30 1.28 -4.55
C CYS A 53 -2.63 0.62 -3.33
N VAL A 54 -3.40 0.28 -2.29
CA VAL A 54 -2.90 -0.43 -1.10
C VAL A 54 -2.29 -1.77 -1.51
N GLN A 55 -2.97 -2.56 -2.34
CA GLN A 55 -2.44 -3.83 -2.82
C GLN A 55 -1.14 -3.64 -3.62
N MET A 56 -1.15 -2.70 -4.57
CA MET A 56 -0.01 -2.43 -5.45
C MET A 56 1.22 -1.92 -4.69
N TYR A 57 1.06 -0.97 -3.77
CA TYR A 57 2.19 -0.41 -3.03
C TYR A 57 2.69 -1.33 -1.91
N ALA A 58 1.82 -2.17 -1.34
CA ALA A 58 2.24 -3.24 -0.44
C ALA A 58 3.15 -4.25 -1.16
N GLU A 59 2.74 -4.72 -2.34
CA GLU A 59 3.56 -5.63 -3.16
C GLU A 59 4.91 -4.99 -3.52
N LYS A 60 4.89 -3.77 -4.03
CA LYS A 60 6.12 -3.04 -4.43
C LYS A 60 7.06 -2.82 -3.24
N ALA A 61 6.53 -2.43 -2.08
CA ALA A 61 7.35 -2.23 -0.89
C ALA A 61 8.05 -3.54 -0.46
N VAL A 62 7.33 -4.66 -0.46
CA VAL A 62 7.91 -5.98 -0.15
C VAL A 62 8.96 -6.36 -1.19
N GLN A 63 8.69 -6.18 -2.48
CA GLN A 63 9.66 -6.46 -3.55
C GLN A 63 10.93 -5.60 -3.43
N ALA A 64 10.80 -4.38 -2.90
CA ALA A 64 11.93 -3.49 -2.60
C ALA A 64 12.65 -3.82 -1.28
N GLY A 65 12.27 -4.91 -0.59
CA GLY A 65 12.92 -5.37 0.64
C GLY A 65 12.51 -4.59 1.89
N ALA A 66 11.34 -3.94 1.89
CA ALA A 66 10.78 -3.36 3.10
C ALA A 66 10.50 -4.44 4.16
N GLY A 67 10.84 -4.15 5.40
CA GLY A 67 10.55 -5.02 6.55
C GLY A 67 9.12 -4.83 7.08
N ARG A 68 8.62 -5.86 7.77
CA ARG A 68 7.31 -5.81 8.45
C ARG A 68 7.25 -4.68 9.50
N GLU A 69 8.31 -4.51 10.29
CA GLU A 69 8.37 -3.48 11.33
C GLU A 69 8.41 -2.07 10.73
N GLU A 70 9.18 -1.86 9.66
CA GLU A 70 9.21 -0.59 8.91
C GLU A 70 7.81 -0.20 8.39
N ALA A 71 7.06 -1.18 7.87
CA ALA A 71 5.69 -0.97 7.42
C ALA A 71 4.74 -0.60 8.57
N MET A 72 4.85 -1.29 9.71
CA MET A 72 4.04 -0.98 10.89
C MET A 72 4.33 0.42 11.45
N GLU A 73 5.60 0.82 11.57
CA GLU A 73 5.97 2.15 12.08
C GLU A 73 5.38 3.26 11.21
N ILE A 74 5.42 3.11 9.88
CA ILE A 74 4.85 4.07 8.95
C ILE A 74 3.31 4.06 9.01
N LEU A 75 2.68 2.89 9.15
CA LEU A 75 1.22 2.81 9.24
C LEU A 75 0.68 3.30 10.59
N ASN A 76 1.47 3.27 11.67
CA ASN A 76 1.12 3.96 12.92
C ASN A 76 0.89 5.46 12.70
N VAL A 77 1.63 6.09 11.78
CA VAL A 77 1.39 7.49 11.39
C VAL A 77 0.03 7.64 10.70
N THR A 78 -0.36 6.67 9.87
CA THR A 78 -1.70 6.65 9.22
C THR A 78 -2.81 6.52 10.26
N MET A 79 -2.60 5.70 11.30
CA MET A 79 -3.52 5.54 12.43
C MET A 79 -3.64 6.85 13.23
N ALA A 80 -2.51 7.44 13.62
CA ALA A 80 -2.47 8.64 14.43
C ALA A 80 -3.16 9.83 13.72
N MET A 81 -2.93 9.99 12.42
CA MET A 81 -3.51 11.09 11.63
C MET A 81 -4.96 10.83 11.19
N GLY A 82 -5.32 9.56 10.97
CA GLY A 82 -6.62 9.16 10.44
C GLY A 82 -7.66 8.70 11.47
N GLY A 83 -7.28 8.59 12.75
CA GLY A 83 -8.13 8.05 13.82
C GLY A 83 -8.64 6.63 13.50
N CYS A 84 -9.88 6.32 13.91
CA CYS A 84 -10.48 5.00 13.68
C CYS A 84 -10.53 4.60 12.19
N VAL A 85 -10.68 5.56 11.29
CA VAL A 85 -10.68 5.29 9.85
C VAL A 85 -9.26 4.99 9.37
N GLY A 86 -8.27 5.73 9.88
CA GLY A 86 -6.85 5.45 9.66
C GLY A 86 -6.46 4.05 10.14
N GLU A 87 -6.93 3.64 11.32
CA GLU A 87 -6.75 2.28 11.85
C GLU A 87 -7.33 1.19 10.95
N ALA A 88 -8.58 1.31 10.53
CA ALA A 88 -9.19 0.33 9.64
C ALA A 88 -8.41 0.18 8.31
N TRP A 89 -7.88 1.27 7.77
CA TRP A 89 -7.10 1.25 6.53
C TRP A 89 -5.65 0.82 6.74
N ALA A 90 -5.04 1.14 7.87
CA ALA A 90 -3.73 0.61 8.27
C ALA A 90 -3.78 -0.91 8.43
N HIS A 91 -4.85 -1.43 9.04
CA HIS A 91 -5.10 -2.86 9.13
C HIS A 91 -5.16 -3.52 7.74
N LYS A 92 -5.96 -2.96 6.81
CA LYS A 92 -6.02 -3.45 5.42
C LYS A 92 -4.65 -3.41 4.72
N ALA A 93 -3.90 -2.33 4.91
CA ALA A 93 -2.57 -2.18 4.34
C ALA A 93 -1.59 -3.23 4.86
N MET A 94 -1.63 -3.54 6.16
CA MET A 94 -0.82 -4.60 6.74
C MET A 94 -1.23 -5.99 6.27
N VAL A 95 -2.52 -6.26 6.12
CA VAL A 95 -2.98 -7.53 5.53
C VAL A 95 -2.45 -7.68 4.10
N ALA A 96 -2.47 -6.62 3.29
CA ALA A 96 -1.89 -6.63 1.96
C ALA A 96 -0.36 -6.84 2.01
N PHE A 97 0.34 -6.15 2.91
CA PHE A 97 1.79 -6.28 3.07
C PHE A 97 2.19 -7.71 3.44
N GLU A 98 1.49 -8.33 4.40
CA GLU A 98 1.73 -9.71 4.83
C GLU A 98 1.47 -10.72 3.71
N LYS A 99 0.42 -10.49 2.91
CA LYS A 99 0.09 -11.33 1.75
C LYS A 99 1.27 -11.43 0.79
N PHE A 100 1.99 -10.32 0.56
CA PHE A 100 3.15 -10.32 -0.33
C PHE A 100 4.47 -10.69 0.37
N SER A 101 4.58 -10.48 1.68
CA SER A 101 5.77 -10.84 2.48
C SER A 101 5.95 -12.35 2.66
N ARG A 102 4.88 -13.13 2.55
CA ARG A 102 4.84 -14.56 2.88
C ARG A 102 4.81 -15.47 1.64
N LYS A 103 5.75 -16.41 1.54
CA LYS A 103 5.55 -17.72 0.84
C LYS A 103 4.89 -18.80 1.76
N ARG A 104 4.20 -18.46 2.87
CA ARG A 104 3.58 -19.43 3.81
C ARG A 104 2.44 -18.80 4.65
N PRO A 105 1.32 -19.49 4.95
CA PRO A 105 -0.02 -18.89 4.93
C PRO A 105 -0.36 -17.97 6.10
N ALA A 106 -1.49 -17.28 5.91
CA ALA A 106 -2.06 -16.21 6.72
C ALA A 106 -2.10 -16.53 8.23
N VAL A 107 -1.58 -15.60 9.04
CA VAL A 107 -1.99 -15.51 10.44
C VAL A 107 -3.40 -14.94 10.44
N ALA A 108 -4.32 -15.65 11.08
CA ALA A 108 -5.69 -15.22 11.25
C ALA A 108 -5.71 -13.87 11.97
N VAL A 109 -6.20 -12.85 11.28
CA VAL A 109 -6.61 -11.58 11.89
C VAL A 109 -7.80 -11.91 12.79
N GLN A 110 -7.58 -11.86 14.09
CA GLN A 110 -8.68 -11.81 15.04
C GLN A 110 -9.23 -10.38 15.06
N PRO A 111 -10.56 -10.19 15.18
CA PRO A 111 -11.13 -8.88 15.46
C PRO A 111 -10.69 -8.48 16.87
N THR A 112 -9.54 -7.82 16.98
CA THR A 112 -9.22 -7.08 18.20
C THR A 112 -10.27 -5.99 18.34
N GLY A 113 -10.83 -5.87 19.55
CA GLY A 113 -11.96 -5.01 19.87
C GLY A 113 -11.88 -3.66 19.16
N GLY A 114 -13.02 -3.21 18.63
CA GLY A 114 -13.07 -2.02 17.79
C GLY A 114 -12.45 -0.80 18.46
N CYS A 115 -12.13 0.21 17.64
CA CYS A 115 -11.58 1.51 18.04
C CYS A 115 -12.23 2.15 19.30
N CYS A 116 -13.48 1.79 19.61
CA CYS A 116 -14.26 2.34 20.73
C CYS A 116 -14.21 1.53 22.05
N THR A 117 -13.38 0.49 22.16
CA THR A 117 -13.33 -0.37 23.38
C THR A 117 -12.06 -0.22 24.22
N ALA A 118 -11.35 0.90 24.07
CA ALA A 118 -10.32 1.33 25.01
C ALA A 118 -10.93 2.14 26.17
#